data_AF-A0A970RDU0-F1
#
_entry.id   AF-A0A970RDU0-F1
#
_cell.length_a   1.000
_cell.length_b   1.000
_cell.length_c   1.000
_cell.angle_alpha   90.00
_cell.angle_beta   90.00
_cell.angle_gamma   90.00
#
_symmetry.space_group_name_H-M   'P 1'
#
loop_
_entity.id
_entity.type
_entity.pdbx_description
1 polymer ?
#
loop_
_entity_poly.entity_id
_entity_poly.type
_entity_poly.pdbx_seq_one_letter_code
_entity_poly.pdbx_strand_id
1 'polypeptide(L)'
;MRRVSSDRLLLDNLIVVTHAHVMQIDIDEGKAVGVQAEVKGKPVTFRAAKEIVLSAGAINTPMLLERSGIGQPSRLEALGIPVHKALPGEGENLQDHWNAYLKQLVT
;
A
#
# COMPACT_ATOMS: atom_id res chain seq x y z
N MET A 1 -11.19 -24.29 -15.77
CA MET A 1 -10.65 -22.94 -15.46
C MET A 1 -9.13 -23.09 -15.30
N ARG A 2 -8.33 -22.64 -16.29
CA ARG A 2 -6.88 -22.93 -16.35
C ARG A 2 -6.13 -22.16 -15.26
N ARG A 3 -5.48 -22.88 -14.34
CA ARG A 3 -4.41 -22.37 -13.47
C ARG A 3 -3.27 -21.85 -14.36
N VAL A 4 -3.02 -20.55 -14.35
CA VAL A 4 -1.77 -19.98 -14.88
C VAL A 4 -0.69 -20.30 -13.84
N SER A 5 0.36 -21.03 -14.26
CA SER A 5 1.49 -21.42 -13.43
C SER A 5 2.24 -20.19 -12.91
N SER A 6 2.70 -20.27 -11.67
CA SER A 6 2.94 -19.15 -10.77
C SER A 6 4.13 -18.21 -11.04
N ASP A 7 4.96 -18.33 -12.08
CA ASP A 7 6.28 -17.63 -12.03
C ASP A 7 6.84 -16.99 -13.31
N ARG A 8 6.06 -16.73 -14.38
CA ARG A 8 6.57 -15.88 -15.49
C ARG A 8 5.49 -15.25 -16.34
N LEU A 9 5.29 -13.94 -16.20
CA LEU A 9 4.74 -13.13 -17.30
C LEU A 9 5.88 -12.96 -18.33
N LEU A 10 5.58 -13.15 -19.62
CA LEU A 10 6.56 -13.29 -20.72
C LEU A 10 7.32 -12.00 -21.10
N LEU A 11 7.37 -11.00 -20.22
CA LEU A 11 8.02 -9.71 -20.46
C LEU A 11 9.33 -9.65 -19.68
N ASP A 12 10.45 -9.52 -20.37
CA ASP A 12 11.79 -9.55 -19.77
C ASP A 12 12.08 -8.35 -18.84
N ASN A 13 11.26 -7.30 -18.93
CA ASN A 13 11.34 -6.09 -18.11
C ASN A 13 10.26 -6.01 -17.01
N LEU A 14 9.50 -7.10 -16.77
CA LEU A 14 8.45 -7.13 -15.76
C LEU A 14 8.68 -8.26 -14.76
N ILE A 15 8.75 -7.89 -13.48
CA ILE A 15 8.81 -8.83 -12.37
C ILE A 15 7.54 -8.64 -11.54
N VAL A 16 6.79 -9.72 -11.35
CA VAL A 16 5.63 -9.74 -10.45
C VAL A 16 5.97 -10.61 -9.25
N VAL A 17 5.95 -10.01 -8.07
CA VAL A 17 6.17 -10.71 -6.80
C VAL A 17 4.84 -10.81 -6.08
N THR A 18 4.35 -12.03 -5.90
CA THR A 18 3.11 -12.30 -5.15
C THR A 18 3.41 -12.70 -3.71
N HIS A 19 2.38 -12.69 -2.85
CA HIS A 19 2.54 -12.94 -1.42
C HIS A 19 3.56 -11.98 -0.79
N ALA A 20 3.55 -10.73 -1.27
CA ALA A 20 4.46 -9.66 -0.91
C ALA A 20 3.65 -8.51 -0.31
N HIS A 21 3.60 -8.43 1.01
CA HIS A 21 2.90 -7.34 1.70
C HIS A 21 3.89 -6.21 1.97
N VAL A 22 3.72 -5.07 1.30
CA VAL A 22 4.51 -3.86 1.56
C VAL A 22 4.10 -3.23 2.89
N MET A 23 5.07 -3.03 3.78
CA MET A 23 4.87 -2.56 5.14
C MET A 23 5.28 -1.11 5.35
N GLN A 24 6.27 -0.63 4.62
CA GLN A 24 6.80 0.72 4.77
C GLN A 24 7.52 1.17 3.50
N ILE A 25 7.52 2.47 3.23
CA ILE A 25 8.31 3.13 2.19
C ILE A 25 9.59 3.68 2.84
N ASP A 26 10.74 3.37 2.26
CA ASP A 26 12.02 3.95 2.67
C ASP A 26 12.14 5.35 2.06
N ILE A 27 12.27 6.37 2.91
CA ILE A 27 12.44 7.76 2.53
C ILE A 27 13.85 8.21 2.91
N ASP A 28 14.58 8.73 1.93
CA ASP A 28 15.93 9.28 2.10
C ASP A 28 15.96 10.71 1.55
N GLU A 29 16.31 11.69 2.38
CA GLU A 29 16.32 13.12 2.04
C GLU A 29 15.05 13.62 1.30
N GLY A 30 13.89 13.11 1.69
CA GLY A 30 12.60 13.47 1.07
C GLY A 30 12.27 12.73 -0.23
N LYS A 31 13.11 11.79 -0.66
CA LYS A 31 12.89 10.92 -1.83
C LYS A 31 12.51 9.50 -1.39
N ALA A 32 11.48 8.93 -2.02
CA ALA A 32 11.16 7.52 -1.87
C ALA A 32 12.17 6.65 -2.64
N VAL A 33 12.95 5.82 -1.94
CA VAL A 33 14.08 5.06 -2.51
C VAL A 33 13.86 3.54 -2.50
N GLY A 34 12.88 3.06 -1.75
CA GLY A 34 12.52 1.65 -1.73
C GLY A 34 11.28 1.37 -0.90
N VAL A 35 10.95 0.09 -0.80
CA VAL A 35 9.89 -0.42 0.09
C VAL A 35 10.40 -1.62 0.88
N GLN A 36 9.98 -1.68 2.14
CA GLN A 36 10.12 -2.86 2.98
C GLN A 36 8.85 -3.70 2.83
N ALA A 37 9.02 -4.97 2.52
CA ALA A 37 7.91 -5.90 2.33
C ALA A 37 8.16 -7.21 3.06
N GLU A 38 7.09 -7.92 3.39
CA GLU A 38 7.14 -9.31 3.80
C GLU A 38 6.76 -10.19 2.61
N VAL A 39 7.70 -10.98 2.11
CA VAL A 39 7.51 -11.91 0.99
C VAL A 39 7.49 -13.34 1.52
N LYS A 40 6.34 -14.00 1.46
CA LYS A 40 6.16 -15.38 1.99
C LYS A 40 6.65 -15.50 3.44
N GLY A 41 6.33 -14.52 4.30
CA GLY A 41 6.70 -14.51 5.72
C GLY A 41 8.13 -14.06 6.01
N LYS A 42 8.89 -13.59 5.01
CA LYS A 42 10.28 -13.14 5.19
C LYS A 42 10.43 -11.66 4.84
N PRO A 43 11.17 -10.87 5.65
CA PRO A 43 11.44 -9.48 5.32
C PRO A 43 12.33 -9.38 4.07
N VAL A 44 11.93 -8.53 3.13
CA VAL A 44 12.64 -8.22 1.88
C VAL A 44 12.54 -6.72 1.60
N THR A 45 13.65 -6.10 1.23
CA THR A 45 13.67 -4.70 0.77
C THR A 45 13.79 -4.66 -0.74
N PHE A 46 12.91 -3.91 -1.40
CA PHE A 46 12.99 -3.61 -2.83
C PHE A 46 13.42 -2.15 -3.03
N ARG A 47 14.46 -1.91 -3.84
CA ARG A 47 14.93 -0.56 -4.17
C ARG A 47 14.37 -0.11 -5.50
N ALA A 48 14.03 1.18 -5.61
CA ALA A 48 13.56 1.79 -6.83
C ALA A 48 14.60 2.79 -7.36
N ALA A 49 15.01 2.65 -8.62
CA ALA A 49 15.98 3.57 -9.22
C ALA A 49 15.38 4.93 -9.60
N LYS A 50 14.07 4.95 -9.92
CA LYS A 50 13.37 6.14 -10.39
C LYS A 50 12.24 6.53 -9.45
N GLU A 51 11.18 5.73 -9.45
CA GLU A 51 9.90 6.08 -8.84
C GLU A 51 9.26 4.87 -8.16
N ILE A 52 8.40 5.16 -7.20
CA ILE A 52 7.54 4.19 -6.52
C ILE A 52 6.10 4.65 -6.75
N VAL A 53 5.30 3.79 -7.37
CA VAL A 53 3.88 4.06 -7.63
C VAL A 53 3.06 3.26 -6.64
N LEU A 54 2.28 3.95 -5.80
CA LEU A 54 1.35 3.29 -4.88
C LEU A 54 0.05 2.97 -5.60
N SER A 55 -0.35 1.71 -5.55
CA SER A 55 -1.60 1.22 -6.13
C SER A 55 -2.28 0.23 -5.18
N ALA A 56 -2.16 0.46 -3.88
CA ALA A 56 -2.69 -0.43 -2.84
C ALA A 56 -4.21 -0.24 -2.59
N GLY A 57 -4.84 0.70 -3.29
CA GLY A 57 -6.25 1.04 -3.18
C GLY A 57 -6.55 2.09 -2.11
N ALA A 58 -7.80 2.56 -2.08
CA ALA A 58 -8.23 3.70 -1.24
C ALA A 58 -8.09 3.47 0.28
N ILE A 59 -7.97 2.22 0.72
CA ILE A 59 -7.81 1.87 2.14
C ILE A 59 -6.33 1.69 2.51
N ASN A 60 -5.57 0.94 1.70
CA ASN A 60 -4.20 0.58 2.08
C ASN A 60 -3.16 1.64 1.67
N THR A 61 -3.40 2.42 0.61
CA THR A 61 -2.49 3.51 0.23
C THR A 61 -2.35 4.55 1.37
N PRO A 62 -3.43 5.11 1.95
CA PRO A 62 -3.28 6.07 3.04
C PRO A 62 -2.63 5.45 4.27
N MET A 63 -2.99 4.20 4.61
CA MET A 63 -2.35 3.47 5.71
C MET A 63 -0.84 3.31 5.49
N LEU A 64 -0.41 2.97 4.29
CA LEU A 64 1.01 2.81 3.98
C LEU A 64 1.77 4.14 4.02
N LEU A 65 1.15 5.24 3.55
CA LEU A 65 1.71 6.58 3.63
C LEU A 65 1.88 7.02 5.09
N GLU A 66 0.84 6.89 5.91
CA GLU A 66 0.91 7.24 7.33
C GLU A 66 1.96 6.41 8.07
N ARG A 67 2.00 5.08 7.86
CA ARG A 67 3.03 4.18 8.42
C ARG A 67 4.45 4.54 7.98
N SER A 68 4.59 5.21 6.84
CA SER A 68 5.87 5.68 6.30
C SER A 68 6.17 7.13 6.69
N GLY A 69 5.42 7.70 7.65
CA GLY A 69 5.65 9.06 8.15
C GLY A 69 5.11 10.18 7.26
N ILE A 70 4.20 9.88 6.33
CA ILE A 70 3.53 10.85 5.46
C ILE A 70 2.06 10.93 5.88
N GLY A 71 1.66 12.00 6.56
CA GLY A 71 0.30 12.11 7.09
C GLY A 71 0.10 13.24 8.10
N GLN A 72 -0.98 13.17 8.88
CA GLN A 72 -1.29 14.17 9.91
C GLN A 72 -0.26 14.12 11.07
N PRO A 73 0.54 15.17 11.31
CA PRO A 73 1.66 15.12 12.26
C PRO A 73 1.25 14.68 13.67
N SER A 74 0.18 15.25 14.23
CA SER A 74 -0.30 14.91 15.58
C SER A 74 -0.71 13.45 15.73
N ARG A 75 -1.32 12.86 14.70
CA ARG A 75 -1.70 11.43 14.67
C ARG A 75 -0.47 10.54 14.62
N LEU A 76 0.47 10.88 13.72
CA LEU A 76 1.72 10.13 13.56
C LEU A 76 2.57 10.16 14.84
N GLU A 77 2.74 11.34 15.44
CA GLU A 77 3.48 11.55 16.68
C GLU A 77 2.84 10.77 17.85
N ALA A 78 1.51 10.78 17.96
CA ALA A 78 0.79 10.01 18.98
C ALA A 78 0.98 8.49 18.84
N LEU A 79 1.28 8.01 17.63
CA LEU A 79 1.59 6.61 17.33
C LEU A 79 3.10 6.29 17.36
N GLY A 80 3.95 7.27 17.68
CA GLY A 80 5.41 7.10 17.70
C GLY A 80 6.04 6.97 16.31
N ILE A 81 5.36 7.45 15.26
CA ILE A 81 5.85 7.41 13.88
C ILE A 81 6.58 8.73 13.57
N PRO A 82 7.86 8.70 13.15
CA PRO A 82 8.56 9.90 12.72
C PRO A 82 7.87 10.57 11.53
N VAL A 83 7.67 11.89 11.61
CA VAL A 83 7.04 12.66 10.54
C VAL A 83 8.08 13.01 9.48
N HIS A 84 8.00 12.34 8.33
CA HIS A 84 8.80 12.66 7.14
C HIS A 84 8.14 13.79 6.31
N LYS A 85 6.81 13.78 6.21
CA LYS A 85 6.05 14.82 5.49
C LYS A 85 4.71 15.06 6.16
N ALA A 86 4.45 16.30 6.56
CA ALA A 86 3.13 16.71 7.01
C ALA A 86 2.14 16.72 5.83
N LEU A 87 1.10 15.91 5.91
CA LEU A 87 0.00 15.82 4.95
C LEU A 87 -1.33 15.56 5.69
N PRO A 88 -1.99 16.59 6.24
CA PRO A 88 -3.16 16.43 7.11
C PRO A 88 -4.41 15.82 6.46
N GLY A 89 -4.50 15.83 5.12
CA GLY A 89 -5.62 15.22 4.38
C GLY A 89 -5.41 13.75 4.06
N GLU A 90 -4.27 13.16 4.44
CA GLU A 90 -3.99 11.75 4.18
C GLU A 90 -4.95 10.86 4.99
N GLY A 91 -5.53 9.86 4.33
CA GLY A 91 -6.55 8.99 4.95
C GLY A 91 -7.92 9.63 5.15
N GLU A 92 -8.08 10.91 4.84
CA GLU A 92 -9.35 11.64 4.95
C GLU A 92 -10.12 11.62 3.60
N ASN A 93 -11.35 12.15 3.60
CA ASN A 93 -12.20 12.24 2.40
C ASN A 93 -12.49 10.88 1.72
N LEU A 94 -12.59 9.81 2.51
CA LEU A 94 -13.08 8.52 2.03
C LEU A 94 -14.55 8.67 1.60
N GLN A 95 -14.84 8.23 0.38
CA GLN A 95 -16.18 8.20 -0.19
C GLN A 95 -16.49 6.79 -0.65
N ASP A 96 -17.73 6.36 -0.44
CA ASP A 96 -18.23 5.08 -0.90
C ASP A 96 -19.70 5.21 -1.29
N HIS A 97 -20.18 4.28 -2.11
CA HIS A 97 -21.58 4.15 -2.41
C HIS A 97 -22.22 3.16 -1.42
N TRP A 98 -23.00 3.70 -0.48
CA TRP A 98 -23.76 2.87 0.44
C TRP A 98 -24.79 2.03 -0.32
N ASN A 99 -24.80 0.72 -0.11
CA ASN A 99 -25.79 -0.21 -0.68
C ASN A 99 -26.72 -0.80 0.38
N ALA A 100 -27.99 -1.01 0.02
CA ALA A 100 -28.98 -1.70 0.83
C ALA A 100 -29.62 -2.84 0.03
N TYR A 101 -29.94 -3.95 0.69
CA TYR A 101 -30.54 -5.13 0.06
C TYR A 101 -31.97 -5.34 0.59
N LEU A 102 -32.92 -5.48 -0.32
CA LEU A 102 -34.29 -5.90 0.00
C LEU A 102 -34.47 -7.37 -0.36
N LYS A 103 -34.91 -8.18 0.60
CA LYS A 103 -35.20 -9.61 0.40
C LYS A 103 -36.70 -9.84 0.49
N GLN A 104 -37.29 -10.35 -0.58
CA GLN A 104 -38.68 -10.82 -0.59
C GLN A 104 -38.70 -12.33 -0.40
N LEU A 105 -39.56 -12.83 0.48
CA LEU A 105 -39.88 -14.25 0.58
C LEU A 105 -41.03 -14.53 -0.38
N VAL A 106 -40.85 -15.52 -1.25
CA VAL A 106 -41.92 -16.06 -2.10
C VAL A 106 -42.41 -17.33 -1.42
N THR A 107 -43.72 -17.40 -1.17
CA THR A 107 -44.40 -18.53 -0.52
C THR A 107 -45.28 -19.24 -1.52
#